data_AF-A0A2K3K337-F1
#
_entry.id   AF-A0A2K3K337-F1
#
_cell.length_a   1.000
_cell.length_b   1.000
_cell.length_c   1.000
_cell.angle_alpha   90.00
_cell.angle_beta   90.00
_cell.angle_gamma   90.00
#
_symmetry.space_group_name_H-M   'P 1'
#
loop_
_entity.id
_entity.type
_entity.pdbx_description
1 polymer ?
#
loop_
_entity_poly.entity_id
_entity_poly.type
_entity_poly.pdbx_seq_one_letter_code
_entity_poly.pdbx_strand_id
1 'polypeptide(L)'
;VFYNPISDDATSLRTRMLDNLGTPSPVALTQINAQPRADPLQEFLYSTHGNTIQGLLNCEEDAVYVVLGTIKHIVNNDNWYYTACACNKSVYPDSDMFFCEKCNKHVKIVTPR
;
A
#
# COMPACT_ATOMS: atom_id res chain seq x y z
N VAL A 1 -16.01 9.72 30.73
CA VAL A 1 -16.90 9.09 29.73
C VAL A 1 -18.28 9.02 30.35
N PHE A 2 -19.28 9.66 29.73
CA PHE A 2 -20.68 9.60 30.19
C PHE A 2 -21.42 8.58 29.34
N TYR A 3 -22.01 7.58 30.01
CA TYR A 3 -22.75 6.51 29.33
C TYR A 3 -24.22 6.88 29.24
N ASN A 4 -24.77 6.86 28.01
CA ASN A 4 -26.17 7.18 27.71
C ASN A 4 -26.67 8.48 28.37
N PRO A 5 -26.02 9.63 28.10
CA PRO A 5 -26.49 10.90 28.64
C PRO A 5 -27.92 11.19 28.16
N ILE A 6 -28.72 11.82 29.03
CA ILE A 6 -30.06 12.28 28.67
C ILE A 6 -29.89 13.66 28.02
N SER A 7 -29.55 13.65 26.73
CA SER A 7 -29.48 14.85 25.89
C SER A 7 -30.27 14.64 24.61
N ASP A 8 -30.65 15.74 23.97
CA ASP A 8 -31.38 15.71 22.70
C ASP A 8 -30.55 14.97 21.63
N ASP A 9 -29.25 15.20 21.58
CA ASP A 9 -28.31 14.52 20.67
C ASP A 9 -28.29 13.00 20.89
N ALA A 10 -28.21 12.57 22.15
CA ALA A 10 -28.15 11.15 22.49
C ALA A 10 -29.48 10.45 22.18
N THR A 11 -30.59 11.15 22.38
CA THR A 11 -31.94 10.67 22.04
C THR A 11 -32.10 10.56 20.53
N SER A 12 -31.67 11.56 19.77
CA SER A 12 -31.71 11.58 18.30
C SER A 12 -30.87 10.46 17.68
N LEU A 13 -29.66 10.24 18.20
CA LEU A 13 -28.79 9.14 17.78
C LEU A 13 -29.44 7.77 18.03
N ARG A 14 -30.01 7.58 19.23
CA ARG A 14 -30.66 6.32 19.61
C ARG A 14 -31.83 5.98 18.69
N THR A 15 -32.67 6.95 18.36
CA THR A 15 -33.79 6.78 17.42
C THR A 15 -33.30 6.35 16.04
N ARG A 16 -32.27 7.02 15.49
CA ARG A 16 -31.68 6.68 14.19
C ARG A 16 -31.07 5.27 14.13
N MET A 17 -30.59 4.76 15.25
CA MET A 17 -30.02 3.40 15.33
C MET A 17 -31.10 2.32 15.44
N LEU A 18 -32.24 2.62 16.07
CA LEU A 18 -33.40 1.72 16.17
C LEU A 18 -34.07 1.50 14.81
N ASP A 19 -34.18 2.54 13.98
CA ASP A 19 -34.83 2.45 12.67
C ASP A 19 -34.02 1.61 11.64
N ASN A 20 -32.76 1.30 11.93
CA ASN A 20 -31.83 0.60 11.04
C ASN A 20 -31.69 -0.91 11.31
N LEU A 21 -32.56 -1.52 12.13
CA LEU A 21 -32.56 -2.95 12.50
C LEU A 21 -32.60 -3.92 11.30
N GLY A 22 -32.97 -3.47 10.09
CA GLY A 22 -33.01 -4.26 8.86
C GLY A 22 -31.81 -4.12 7.93
N THR A 23 -30.81 -3.31 8.26
CA THR A 23 -29.63 -3.08 7.41
C THR A 23 -28.40 -3.82 7.94
N PRO A 24 -27.69 -4.62 7.12
CA PRO A 24 -26.58 -5.44 7.59
C PRO A 24 -25.38 -4.55 7.91
N SER A 25 -25.08 -4.41 9.21
CA SER A 25 -23.88 -3.80 9.82
C SER A 25 -23.47 -2.38 9.35
N PRO A 26 -23.06 -1.50 10.28
CA PRO A 26 -22.34 -0.31 9.88
C PRO A 26 -21.03 -0.77 9.24
N VAL A 27 -20.88 -0.44 7.95
CA VAL A 27 -19.66 -0.55 7.17
C VAL A 27 -18.46 -0.22 8.07
N ALA A 28 -17.52 -1.16 8.22
CA ALA A 28 -16.29 -0.92 8.97
C ALA A 28 -15.67 0.40 8.47
N LEU A 29 -15.17 1.23 9.39
CA LEU A 29 -14.69 2.60 9.11
C LEU A 29 -13.72 2.71 7.91
N THR A 30 -13.10 1.61 7.52
CA THR A 30 -12.23 1.46 6.34
C THR A 30 -12.94 1.54 4.99
N GLN A 31 -14.28 1.57 4.92
CA GLN A 31 -15.04 1.48 3.66
C GLN A 31 -16.05 2.62 3.44
N ILE A 32 -16.08 3.64 4.30
CA ILE A 32 -17.12 4.69 4.27
C ILE A 32 -16.98 5.67 3.09
N ASN A 33 -15.90 5.65 2.31
CA ASN A 33 -15.86 6.40 1.06
C ASN A 33 -14.95 5.74 0.02
N ALA A 34 -15.53 5.24 -1.07
CA ALA A 34 -14.78 4.76 -2.23
C ALA A 34 -14.18 5.90 -3.08
N GLN A 35 -14.47 7.15 -2.73
CA GLN A 35 -13.89 8.34 -3.35
C GLN A 35 -12.79 8.92 -2.44
N PRO A 36 -11.58 9.18 -2.97
CA PRO A 36 -10.54 9.88 -2.21
C PRO A 36 -11.08 11.24 -1.78
N ARG A 37 -11.11 11.52 -0.47
CA ARG A 37 -11.49 12.85 0.05
C ARG A 37 -10.38 13.88 -0.14
N ALA A 38 -9.16 13.42 -0.43
CA ALA A 38 -7.97 14.22 -0.58
C ALA A 38 -7.22 13.84 -1.86
N ASP A 39 -6.38 14.75 -2.33
CA ASP A 39 -5.40 14.47 -3.36
C ASP A 39 -4.51 13.28 -2.93
N PRO A 40 -4.32 12.24 -3.76
CA PRO A 40 -3.53 11.06 -3.39
C PRO A 40 -2.12 11.38 -2.89
N LEU A 41 -1.52 12.45 -3.41
CA LEU A 41 -0.20 12.92 -2.98
C LEU A 41 -0.25 13.45 -1.55
N GLN A 42 -1.26 14.24 -1.21
CA GLN A 42 -1.47 14.69 0.16
C GLN A 42 -1.78 13.52 1.10
N GLU A 43 -2.68 12.61 0.72
CA GLU A 43 -3.00 11.44 1.54
C GLU A 43 -1.75 10.60 1.82
N PHE A 44 -0.91 10.36 0.81
CA PHE A 44 0.35 9.63 0.98
C PHE A 44 1.32 10.34 1.94
N LEU A 45 1.49 11.66 1.78
CA LEU A 45 2.41 12.46 2.58
C LEU A 45 1.94 12.64 4.04
N TYR A 46 0.64 12.68 4.29
CA TYR A 46 0.09 12.88 5.64
C TYR A 46 -0.21 11.57 6.38
N SER A 47 -0.47 10.48 5.65
CA SER A 47 -0.78 9.18 6.27
C SER A 47 0.45 8.30 6.47
N THR A 48 1.51 8.50 5.67
CA THR A 48 2.77 7.79 5.83
C THR A 48 3.74 8.64 6.65
N HIS A 49 4.34 8.06 7.68
CA HIS A 49 5.26 8.79 8.54
C HIS A 49 6.50 9.27 7.76
N GLY A 50 6.74 10.58 7.75
CA GLY A 50 7.95 11.15 7.15
C GLY A 50 9.19 10.95 8.03
N ASN A 51 10.37 10.83 7.44
CA ASN A 51 11.63 10.81 8.19
C ASN A 51 12.79 11.43 7.39
N THR A 52 13.92 11.69 8.07
CA THR A 52 15.18 12.11 7.44
C THR A 52 16.10 10.91 7.21
N ILE A 53 17.04 11.02 6.27
CA ILE A 53 18.03 9.95 6.02
C ILE A 53 18.81 9.59 7.31
N GLN A 54 19.18 10.59 8.12
CA GLN A 54 19.86 10.35 9.40
C GLN A 54 18.93 9.72 10.44
N GLY A 55 17.65 10.11 10.46
CA GLY A 55 16.65 9.56 11.36
C GLY A 55 16.37 8.08 11.12
N LEU A 56 16.46 7.62 9.86
CA LEU A 56 16.30 6.20 9.51
C LEU A 56 17.36 5.28 10.14
N LEU A 57 18.54 5.80 10.47
CA LEU A 57 19.61 5.00 11.10
C LEU A 57 19.25 4.49 12.50
N ASN A 58 18.28 5.14 13.15
CA ASN A 58 17.85 4.82 14.51
C ASN A 58 16.47 4.13 14.53
N CYS A 59 15.91 3.78 13.37
CA CYS A 59 14.65 3.05 13.30
C CYS A 59 14.90 1.56 13.53
N GLU A 60 14.30 0.98 14.58
CA GLU A 60 14.43 -0.44 14.92
C GLU A 60 13.24 -1.28 14.44
N GLU A 61 12.13 -0.64 14.07
CA GLU A 61 10.90 -1.30 13.64
C GLU A 61 10.80 -1.36 12.10
N ASP A 62 10.25 -2.47 11.61
CA ASP A 62 9.90 -2.64 10.20
C ASP A 62 8.73 -1.71 9.84
N ALA A 63 9.05 -0.56 9.25
CA ALA A 63 8.06 0.44 8.87
C ALA A 63 8.40 1.09 7.51
N VAL A 64 7.37 1.70 6.90
CA VAL A 64 7.50 2.45 5.65
C VAL A 64 7.57 3.94 5.97
N TYR A 65 8.59 4.61 5.43
CA TYR A 65 8.83 6.03 5.65
C TYR A 65 8.88 6.81 4.34
N VAL A 66 8.41 8.05 4.36
CA VAL A 66 8.62 9.01 3.27
C VAL A 66 9.86 9.83 3.56
N VAL A 67 10.79 9.90 2.60
CA VAL A 67 12.03 10.68 2.73
C VAL A 67 12.17 11.63 1.56
N LEU A 68 12.43 12.90 1.86
CA LEU A 68 12.87 13.87 0.86
C LEU A 68 14.39 13.76 0.69
N GLY A 69 14.84 13.51 -0.55
CA GLY A 69 16.25 13.38 -0.85
C GLY A 69 16.59 13.70 -2.30
N THR A 70 17.88 13.90 -2.59
CA THR A 70 18.40 14.10 -3.94
C THR A 70 19.15 12.86 -4.39
N ILE A 71 18.82 12.34 -5.57
CA ILE A 71 19.55 11.21 -6.18
C ILE A 71 20.96 11.70 -6.53
N LYS A 72 21.98 11.12 -5.89
CA LYS A 72 23.39 11.47 -6.15
C LYS A 72 24.08 10.57 -7.16
N HIS A 73 23.72 9.29 -7.18
CA HIS A 73 24.37 8.28 -8.02
C HIS A 73 23.42 7.10 -8.26
N ILE A 74 23.41 6.56 -9.47
CA ILE A 74 22.71 5.31 -9.82
C ILE A 74 23.76 4.21 -9.92
N VAL A 75 23.62 3.18 -9.10
CA VAL A 75 24.54 2.03 -9.12
C VAL A 75 24.20 1.15 -10.33
N ASN A 76 25.23 0.67 -11.04
CA ASN A 76 25.11 -0.25 -12.17
C ASN A 76 24.15 0.25 -13.26
N ASN A 77 24.46 1.41 -13.84
CA ASN A 77 23.61 2.09 -14.83
C ASN A 77 23.19 1.21 -16.03
N ASP A 78 23.97 0.19 -16.37
CA ASP A 78 23.67 -0.70 -17.51
C ASP A 78 22.96 -2.01 -17.09
N ASN A 79 22.98 -2.37 -15.80
CA ASN A 79 22.43 -3.62 -15.25
C ASN A 79 21.47 -3.35 -14.07
N TRP A 80 20.72 -2.25 -14.13
CA TRP A 80 19.76 -1.85 -13.08
C TRP A 80 18.46 -2.67 -13.10
N TYR A 81 18.29 -3.52 -14.11
CA TYR A 81 17.16 -4.42 -14.27
C TYR A 81 17.62 -5.87 -14.47
N TYR A 82 16.71 -6.81 -14.26
CA TYR A 82 16.91 -8.22 -14.61
C TYR A 82 15.87 -8.70 -15.61
N THR A 83 16.23 -9.68 -16.42
CA THR A 83 15.29 -10.34 -17.35
C THR A 83 14.33 -11.20 -16.54
N ALA A 84 13.03 -10.94 -16.68
CA ALA A 84 12.00 -11.61 -15.91
C ALA A 84 10.92 -12.27 -16.77
N CYS A 85 10.34 -13.34 -16.21
CA CYS A 85 9.10 -13.94 -16.70
C CYS A 85 7.90 -13.04 -16.36
N ALA A 86 6.75 -13.28 -17.00
CA ALA A 86 5.48 -12.63 -16.66
C ALA A 86 5.08 -12.77 -15.17
N CYS A 87 5.63 -13.76 -14.46
CA CYS A 87 5.44 -13.94 -13.02
C CYS A 87 6.39 -13.11 -12.13
N ASN A 88 7.20 -12.24 -12.74
CA ASN A 88 8.24 -11.37 -12.16
C ASN A 88 9.42 -12.10 -11.51
N LYS A 89 9.53 -13.43 -11.66
CA LYS A 89 10.74 -14.15 -11.27
C LYS A 89 11.80 -13.94 -12.35
N SER A 90 13.06 -13.78 -11.93
CA SER A 90 14.21 -13.83 -12.83
C SER A 90 14.23 -15.13 -13.63
N VAL A 91 14.73 -15.04 -14.85
CA VAL A 91 14.91 -16.20 -15.74
C VAL A 91 16.35 -16.31 -16.15
N TYR A 92 16.79 -17.51 -16.53
CA TYR A 92 18.11 -17.73 -17.10
C TYR A 92 18.01 -18.21 -18.55
N PRO A 93 18.99 -17.88 -19.40
CA PRO A 93 19.05 -18.39 -20.77
C PRO A 93 19.08 -19.92 -20.78
N ASP A 94 18.27 -20.53 -21.64
CA ASP A 94 18.29 -21.95 -21.92
C ASP A 94 18.05 -22.16 -23.42
N SER A 95 19.14 -22.51 -24.12
CA SER A 95 19.16 -22.64 -25.58
C SER A 95 18.68 -21.34 -26.25
N ASP A 96 17.67 -21.39 -27.14
CA ASP A 96 17.10 -20.21 -27.82
C ASP A 96 15.97 -19.53 -27.02
N MET A 97 15.80 -19.87 -25.74
CA MET A 97 14.73 -19.40 -24.88
C MET A 97 15.26 -19.03 -23.49
N PHE A 98 14.35 -18.69 -22.59
CA PHE A 98 14.64 -18.53 -21.17
C PHE A 98 13.86 -19.55 -20.37
N PHE A 99 14.41 -20.06 -19.27
CA PHE A 99 13.67 -20.91 -18.34
C PHE A 99 13.28 -20.14 -17.09
N CYS A 100 12.02 -20.28 -16.68
CA CYS A 100 11.49 -19.72 -15.45
C CYS A 100 11.28 -20.84 -14.42
N GLU A 101 12.07 -20.84 -13.35
CA GLU A 101 11.95 -21.83 -12.27
C GLU A 101 10.59 -21.77 -11.57
N LYS A 102 10.08 -20.57 -11.32
CA LYS A 102 8.80 -20.38 -10.61
C LYS A 102 7.61 -20.94 -11.39
N CYS A 103 7.64 -20.82 -12.72
CA CYS A 103 6.58 -21.34 -13.58
C CYS A 103 6.89 -22.75 -14.13
N ASN A 104 8.10 -23.26 -13.87
CA ASN A 104 8.62 -24.52 -14.39
C ASN A 104 8.41 -24.69 -15.91
N LYS A 105 8.75 -23.66 -16.70
CA LYS A 105 8.57 -23.67 -18.16
C LYS A 105 9.56 -22.76 -18.88
N HIS A 106 9.81 -23.08 -20.15
CA HIS A 106 10.48 -22.18 -21.08
C HIS A 106 9.57 -21.04 -21.52
N VAL A 107 10.13 -19.84 -21.62
CA VAL A 107 9.47 -18.62 -22.03
C VAL A 107 10.33 -17.91 -23.07
N LYS A 108 9.68 -17.39 -24.12
CA LYS A 108 10.32 -16.55 -25.14
C LYS A 108 10.10 -15.07 -24.88
N ILE A 109 8.94 -14.73 -24.31
CA ILE A 109 8.58 -13.35 -23.97
C ILE A 109 9.03 -13.09 -22.55
N VAL A 110 9.97 -12.17 -22.42
CA VAL A 110 10.56 -11.72 -21.17
C VAL A 110 10.55 -10.20 -21.13
N THR A 111 10.53 -9.63 -19.93
CA THR A 111 10.53 -8.17 -19.73
C THR A 111 11.58 -7.79 -18.70
N PRO A 112 12.26 -6.63 -18.85
CA PRO A 112 13.10 -6.09 -17.78
C PRO A 112 12.23 -5.75 -16.56
N ARG A 113 12.74 -6.07 -15.37
CA ARG A 113 12.13 -5.76 -14.07
C ARG A 113 13.14 -5.13 -13.13
#